data_AF-A0A398CQG2-F1
#
_entry.id   AF-A0A398CQG2-F1
#
_cell.length_a   1.000
_cell.length_b   1.000
_cell.length_c   1.000
_cell.angle_alpha   90.00
_cell.angle_beta   90.00
_cell.angle_gamma   90.00
#
_symmetry.space_group_name_H-M   'P 1'
#
loop_
_entity.id
_entity.type
_entity.pdbx_description
1 polymer ?
#
loop_
_entity_poly.entity_id
_entity_poly.type
_entity_poly.pdbx_seq_one_letter_code
_entity_poly.pdbx_strand_id
1 'polypeptide(L)'
;MQRADQYDPLSGLVRVNHMKYGYSYYQDAQQPLLIGGAFNEPDELQHVKIKQPDPAHVNPQSRRIAKSGVQAFVDEHTKGLNVSVSAPIAPRHPHLYHIEKKVTSWLNDTFHGIGAKHLQAYLDEYCFRLNLDFRQIPIVGQLLQWCAITPTLIYDELTRDKPVLAVPWHAWGSKAKWKGNYLSLWNAG
;
A
#
# COMPACT_ATOMS: atom_id res chain seq x y z
N MET A 1 7.13 -10.33 9.22
CA MET A 1 6.80 -10.03 7.80
C MET A 1 7.33 -8.68 7.35
N GLN A 2 7.02 -7.57 8.03
CA GLN A 2 7.59 -6.24 7.71
C GLN A 2 9.14 -6.22 7.61
N ARG A 3 9.85 -6.90 8.52
CA ARG A 3 11.31 -7.05 8.46
C ARG A 3 11.78 -7.87 7.24
N ALA A 4 11.03 -8.89 6.82
CA ALA A 4 11.36 -9.69 5.63
C ALA A 4 11.30 -8.83 4.37
N ASP A 5 10.30 -7.95 4.30
CA ASP A 5 10.10 -7.07 3.18
C ASP A 5 11.22 -6.01 3.05
N GLN A 6 11.82 -5.55 4.15
CA GLN A 6 12.91 -4.56 4.12
C GLN A 6 14.21 -5.08 3.48
N TYR A 7 14.48 -6.40 3.53
CA TYR A 7 15.74 -6.97 3.05
C TYR A 7 15.71 -7.43 1.59
N ASP A 8 14.56 -7.34 0.91
CA ASP A 8 14.38 -7.87 -0.44
C ASP A 8 13.79 -6.79 -1.38
N PRO A 9 14.59 -5.79 -1.81
CA PRO A 9 14.11 -4.72 -2.68
C PRO A 9 13.80 -5.22 -4.09
N LEU A 10 12.85 -4.57 -4.76
CA LEU A 10 12.48 -4.88 -6.14
C LEU A 10 13.67 -4.64 -7.08
N SER A 11 13.96 -5.61 -7.95
CA SER A 11 15.11 -5.57 -8.86
C SER A 11 14.75 -6.05 -10.25
N GLY A 12 15.55 -5.71 -11.26
CA GLY A 12 15.23 -5.97 -12.66
C GLY A 12 14.33 -4.87 -13.22
N LEU A 13 13.37 -5.23 -14.08
CA LEU A 13 12.39 -4.30 -14.62
C LEU A 13 11.31 -4.02 -13.57
N VAL A 14 11.26 -2.79 -13.05
CA VAL A 14 10.32 -2.42 -12.00
C VAL A 14 9.25 -1.46 -12.54
N ARG A 15 7.98 -1.82 -12.35
CA ARG A 15 6.84 -0.95 -12.63
C ARG A 15 6.18 -0.52 -11.33
N VAL A 16 5.78 0.73 -11.21
CA VAL A 16 5.09 1.27 -10.04
C VAL A 16 3.80 1.96 -10.45
N ASN A 17 2.68 1.64 -9.77
CA ASN A 17 1.40 2.32 -9.93
C ASN A 17 0.96 3.01 -8.64
N HIS A 18 0.16 4.07 -8.80
CA HIS A 18 -0.64 4.62 -7.72
C HIS A 18 -1.91 3.79 -7.50
N MET A 19 -2.18 3.46 -6.23
CA MET A 19 -3.37 2.73 -5.77
C MET A 19 -4.07 3.55 -4.67
N LYS A 20 -5.37 3.33 -4.49
CA LYS A 20 -6.13 3.85 -3.34
C LYS A 20 -6.91 2.72 -2.67
N TYR A 21 -6.91 2.72 -1.35
CA TYR A 21 -7.68 1.77 -0.53
C TYR A 21 -8.73 2.50 0.32
N GLY A 22 -9.95 1.96 0.38
CA GLY A 22 -11.07 2.54 1.13
C GLY A 22 -12.28 2.85 0.25
N TYR A 23 -13.33 3.40 0.86
CA TYR A 23 -14.62 3.58 0.21
C TYR A 23 -14.56 4.57 -0.98
N SER A 24 -15.04 4.13 -2.14
CA SER A 24 -14.93 4.88 -3.41
C SER A 24 -15.63 6.23 -3.41
N TYR A 25 -16.72 6.37 -2.65
CA TYR A 25 -17.46 7.63 -2.57
C TYR A 25 -16.78 8.68 -1.69
N TYR A 26 -15.82 8.30 -0.84
CA TYR A 26 -15.04 9.23 -0.02
C TYR A 26 -13.58 9.24 -0.47
N GLN A 27 -13.33 9.78 -1.67
CA GLN A 27 -12.02 9.76 -2.31
C GLN A 27 -10.92 10.44 -1.48
N ASP A 28 -11.27 11.46 -0.70
CA ASP A 28 -10.37 12.15 0.23
C ASP A 28 -10.22 11.43 1.58
N ALA A 29 -10.97 10.37 1.85
CA ALA A 29 -10.80 9.49 3.00
C ALA A 29 -10.04 8.20 2.66
N GLN A 30 -9.85 7.90 1.38
CA GLN A 30 -9.08 6.75 0.93
C GLN A 30 -7.60 6.88 1.33
N GLN A 31 -7.00 5.74 1.67
CA GLN A 31 -5.58 5.59 1.92
C GLN A 31 -4.84 5.52 0.57
N PRO A 32 -3.97 6.48 0.23
CA PRO A 32 -3.13 6.39 -0.94
C PRO A 32 -2.00 5.38 -0.69
N LEU A 33 -1.73 4.57 -1.71
CA LEU A 33 -0.73 3.51 -1.69
C LEU A 33 0.11 3.57 -2.98
N LEU A 34 1.34 3.05 -2.90
CA LEU A 34 2.14 2.71 -4.06
C LEU A 34 2.26 1.19 -4.15
N ILE A 35 2.00 0.64 -5.34
CA ILE A 35 2.25 -0.76 -5.65
C ILE A 35 3.38 -0.84 -6.68
N GLY A 36 4.47 -1.50 -6.30
CA GLY A 36 5.60 -1.79 -7.17
C GLY A 36 5.65 -3.28 -7.48
N GLY A 37 5.98 -3.62 -8.72
CA GLY A 37 6.27 -5.00 -9.12
C GLY A 37 7.57 -5.11 -9.90
N ALA A 38 8.31 -6.18 -9.66
CA ALA A 38 9.46 -6.61 -10.45
C ALA A 38 9.02 -7.65 -11.47
N PHE A 39 9.46 -7.46 -12.71
CA PHE A 39 9.08 -8.28 -13.86
C PHE A 39 10.31 -8.92 -14.50
N ASN A 40 10.15 -10.14 -15.00
CA ASN A 40 11.11 -10.77 -15.92
C ASN A 40 10.73 -10.44 -17.38
N GLU A 41 11.54 -10.86 -18.33
CA GLU A 41 11.07 -11.09 -19.70
C GLU A 41 10.44 -12.49 -19.70
N PRO A 42 9.16 -12.69 -20.07
CA PRO A 42 8.30 -11.89 -20.96
C PRO A 42 7.14 -11.11 -20.27
N ASP A 43 7.45 -10.19 -19.33
CA ASP A 43 6.48 -9.41 -18.54
C ASP A 43 5.73 -10.21 -17.45
N GLU A 44 6.35 -11.26 -16.92
CA GLU A 44 5.80 -12.00 -15.80
C GLU A 44 6.15 -11.31 -14.48
N LEU A 45 5.14 -11.07 -13.64
CA LEU A 45 5.32 -10.49 -12.31
C LEU A 45 5.95 -11.52 -11.36
N GLN A 46 7.13 -11.21 -10.83
CA GLN A 46 7.93 -12.11 -9.98
C GLN A 46 7.97 -11.69 -8.51
N HIS A 47 7.77 -10.41 -8.23
CA HIS A 47 7.83 -9.87 -6.87
C HIS A 47 6.97 -8.60 -6.80
N VAL A 48 6.10 -8.48 -5.80
CA VAL A 48 5.31 -7.28 -5.52
C VAL A 48 5.64 -6.67 -4.15
N LYS A 49 5.52 -5.34 -4.05
CA LYS A 49 5.46 -4.59 -2.79
C LYS A 49 4.31 -3.58 -2.84
N ILE A 50 3.60 -3.41 -1.72
CA ILE A 50 2.57 -2.39 -1.56
C ILE A 50 2.85 -1.58 -0.30
N LYS A 51 2.94 -0.25 -0.44
CA LYS A 51 3.40 0.64 0.64
C LYS A 51 2.52 1.85 0.82
N GLN A 52 2.21 2.14 2.09
CA GLN A 52 1.73 3.43 2.56
C GLN A 52 2.91 4.40 2.52
N PRO A 53 2.79 5.55 1.84
CA PRO A 53 3.80 6.60 1.91
C PRO A 53 3.81 7.24 3.29
N ASP A 54 4.93 7.85 3.66
CA ASP A 54 4.98 8.74 4.83
C ASP A 54 3.90 9.83 4.70
N PRO A 55 3.12 10.12 5.77
CA PRO A 55 2.12 11.19 5.76
C PRO A 55 2.63 12.56 5.29
N ALA A 56 3.91 12.88 5.53
CA ALA A 56 4.55 14.12 5.09
C ALA A 56 4.64 14.24 3.56
N HIS A 57 4.56 13.11 2.84
CA HIS A 57 4.58 13.07 1.38
C HIS A 57 3.19 13.03 0.74
N VAL A 58 2.13 13.20 1.53
CA VAL A 58 0.75 13.13 1.02
C VAL A 58 0.03 14.45 1.24
N ASN A 59 -0.61 14.93 0.19
CA ASN A 59 -1.48 16.09 0.32
C ASN A 59 -2.72 15.73 1.17
N PRO A 60 -2.99 16.44 2.28
CA PRO A 60 -4.00 16.04 3.26
C PRO A 60 -5.44 16.16 2.74
N GLN A 61 -5.69 17.03 1.77
CA GLN A 61 -7.02 17.21 1.17
C GLN A 61 -7.26 16.25 0.01
N SER A 62 -6.37 16.24 -0.99
CA SER A 62 -6.55 15.45 -2.21
C SER A 62 -6.14 13.98 -2.08
N ARG A 63 -5.44 13.62 -0.99
CA ARG A 63 -4.79 12.32 -0.79
C ARG A 63 -3.86 11.91 -1.93
N ARG A 64 -3.32 12.87 -2.67
CA ARG A 64 -2.32 12.61 -3.72
C ARG A 64 -0.95 12.48 -3.08
N ILE A 65 -0.21 11.46 -3.51
CA ILE A 65 1.20 11.26 -3.13
C ILE A 65 2.03 12.27 -3.93
N ALA A 66 2.82 13.07 -3.24
CA ALA A 66 3.76 14.01 -3.83
C ALA A 66 4.90 13.27 -4.55
N LYS A 67 5.61 13.97 -5.44
CA LYS A 67 6.78 13.41 -6.13
C LYS A 67 7.85 12.92 -5.14
N SER A 68 8.01 13.60 -4.00
CA SER A 68 8.93 13.17 -2.94
C SER A 68 8.55 11.81 -2.33
N GLY A 69 7.26 11.51 -2.17
CA GLY A 69 6.82 10.20 -1.68
C GLY A 69 7.00 9.08 -2.70
N VAL A 70 6.85 9.40 -3.99
CA VAL A 70 7.20 8.46 -5.07
C VAL A 70 8.70 8.20 -5.07
N GLN A 71 9.53 9.23 -4.94
CA GLN A 71 10.99 9.08 -4.88
C GLN A 71 11.41 8.27 -3.66
N ALA A 72 10.86 8.56 -2.48
CA ALA A 72 11.13 7.78 -1.26
C ALA A 72 10.82 6.29 -1.45
N PHE A 73 9.68 5.96 -2.09
CA PHE A 73 9.38 4.57 -2.43
C PHE A 73 10.43 3.95 -3.36
N VAL A 74 10.85 4.66 -4.40
CA VAL A 74 11.86 4.17 -5.34
C VAL A 74 13.18 3.92 -4.62
N ASP A 75 13.63 4.86 -3.79
CA ASP A 75 14.90 4.80 -3.07
C ASP A 75 14.90 3.68 -2.02
N GLU A 76 13.80 3.49 -1.30
CA GLU A 76 13.71 2.52 -0.20
C GLU A 76 13.39 1.10 -0.66
N HIS A 77 12.69 0.94 -1.79
CA HIS A 77 12.08 -0.35 -2.14
C HIS A 77 12.52 -0.91 -3.49
N THR A 78 13.44 -0.24 -4.19
CA THR A 78 13.93 -0.70 -5.50
C THR A 78 15.45 -0.62 -5.57
N LYS A 79 16.05 -1.37 -6.51
CA LYS A 79 17.47 -1.23 -6.86
C LYS A 79 17.75 -0.20 -7.97
N GLY A 80 16.82 0.73 -8.24
CA GLY A 80 17.02 1.97 -9.01
C GLY A 80 17.32 1.87 -10.52
N LEU A 81 17.80 0.74 -11.04
CA LEU A 81 18.38 0.71 -12.40
C LEU A 81 17.35 0.75 -13.54
N ASN A 82 16.12 0.23 -13.35
CA ASN A 82 15.08 0.16 -14.39
C ASN A 82 13.67 0.34 -13.81
N VAL A 83 13.43 1.49 -13.18
CA VAL A 83 12.15 1.79 -12.53
C VAL A 83 11.31 2.74 -13.40
N SER A 84 10.09 2.33 -13.74
CA SER A 84 9.11 3.22 -14.35
C SER A 84 7.89 3.39 -13.44
N VAL A 85 7.52 4.65 -13.18
CA VAL A 85 6.35 4.98 -12.37
C VAL A 85 5.26 5.55 -13.28
N SER A 86 4.06 4.96 -13.22
CA SER A 86 2.91 5.52 -13.93
C SER A 86 2.41 6.78 -13.24
N ALA A 87 2.01 7.78 -14.02
CA ALA A 87 1.36 8.97 -13.45
C ALA A 87 0.03 8.56 -12.77
N PRO A 88 -0.46 9.30 -11.75
CA PRO A 88 -1.68 8.94 -11.02
C PRO A 88 -2.95 8.73 -11.85
N ILE A 89 -3.02 9.31 -13.05
CA ILE A 89 -4.17 9.27 -13.97
C ILE A 89 -3.85 8.45 -15.23
N ALA A 90 -2.59 8.00 -15.39
CA ALA A 90 -2.20 7.19 -16.54
C ALA A 90 -2.79 5.77 -16.45
N PRO A 91 -2.91 5.06 -17.60
CA PRO A 91 -3.23 3.64 -17.59
C PRO A 91 -2.30 2.86 -16.66
N ARG A 92 -2.90 2.04 -15.81
CA ARG A 92 -2.18 1.20 -14.85
C ARG A 92 -1.64 -0.04 -15.54
N HIS A 93 -0.45 -0.50 -15.12
CA HIS A 93 0.05 -1.80 -15.53
C HIS A 93 -0.97 -2.92 -15.20
N PRO A 94 -1.39 -3.77 -16.15
CA PRO A 94 -2.49 -4.72 -15.95
C PRO A 94 -2.27 -5.68 -14.78
N HIS A 95 -1.08 -6.29 -14.67
CA HIS A 95 -0.74 -7.20 -13.58
C HIS A 95 -0.88 -6.54 -12.20
N LEU A 96 -0.38 -5.31 -12.04
CA LEU A 96 -0.45 -4.60 -10.77
C LEU A 96 -1.88 -4.16 -10.45
N TYR A 97 -2.67 -3.76 -11.46
CA TYR A 97 -4.07 -3.44 -11.27
C TYR A 97 -4.89 -4.65 -10.81
N HIS A 98 -4.60 -5.84 -11.33
CA HIS A 98 -5.22 -7.08 -10.87
C HIS A 98 -4.89 -7.37 -9.40
N ILE A 99 -3.63 -7.16 -8.99
CA ILE A 99 -3.22 -7.29 -7.59
C ILE A 99 -3.94 -6.27 -6.70
N GLU A 100 -4.03 -5.01 -7.13
CA GLU A 100 -4.80 -3.96 -6.42
C GLU A 100 -6.25 -4.42 -6.14
N LYS A 101 -6.92 -5.03 -7.12
CA LYS A 101 -8.27 -5.55 -6.94
C LYS A 101 -8.31 -6.72 -5.96
N LYS A 102 -7.41 -7.69 -6.12
CA LYS A 102 -7.34 -8.87 -5.25
C LYS A 102 -7.07 -8.50 -3.79
N VAL A 103 -6.08 -7.64 -3.52
CA VAL A 103 -5.76 -7.23 -2.15
C VAL A 103 -6.90 -6.42 -1.53
N THR A 104 -7.55 -5.54 -2.32
CA THR A 104 -8.70 -4.77 -1.84
C THR A 104 -9.87 -5.67 -1.47
N SER A 105 -10.19 -6.68 -2.30
CA SER A 105 -11.22 -7.68 -2.00
C SER A 105 -10.84 -8.46 -0.74
N TRP A 106 -9.63 -9.01 -0.69
CA TRP A 106 -9.16 -9.78 0.46
C TRP A 106 -9.26 -8.99 1.79
N LEU A 107 -8.83 -7.73 1.80
CA LEU A 107 -8.92 -6.87 2.99
C LEU A 107 -10.37 -6.62 3.42
N ASN A 108 -11.28 -6.42 2.47
CA ASN A 108 -12.68 -6.12 2.76
C ASN A 108 -13.48 -7.38 3.15
N ASP A 109 -13.25 -8.48 2.45
CA ASP A 109 -13.98 -9.73 2.65
C ASP A 109 -13.52 -10.46 3.92
N THR A 110 -12.23 -10.37 4.25
CA THR A 110 -11.65 -11.08 5.41
C THR A 110 -11.76 -10.28 6.70
N PHE A 111 -11.59 -8.96 6.65
CA PHE A 111 -11.49 -8.12 7.85
C PHE A 111 -12.56 -7.04 7.95
N HIS A 112 -13.49 -6.97 6.99
CA HIS A 112 -14.51 -5.91 6.89
C HIS A 112 -13.90 -4.51 6.81
N GLY A 113 -12.68 -4.43 6.26
CA GLY A 113 -11.91 -3.21 6.12
C GLY A 113 -10.85 -3.03 7.20
N ILE A 114 -9.70 -2.45 6.83
CA ILE A 114 -8.58 -2.21 7.73
C ILE A 114 -8.30 -0.71 7.87
N GLY A 115 -8.21 -0.23 9.12
CA GLY A 115 -7.85 1.16 9.40
C GLY A 115 -6.38 1.48 9.08
N ALA A 116 -6.09 2.76 8.82
CA ALA A 116 -4.78 3.24 8.39
C ALA A 116 -3.59 2.79 9.28
N LYS A 117 -3.81 2.65 10.60
CA LYS A 117 -2.78 2.23 11.58
C LYS A 117 -2.25 0.81 11.34
N HIS A 118 -3.12 -0.08 10.87
CA HIS A 118 -2.81 -1.50 10.70
C HIS A 118 -2.62 -1.90 9.25
N LEU A 119 -3.05 -1.05 8.31
CA LEU A 119 -3.08 -1.36 6.87
C LEU A 119 -1.73 -1.87 6.34
N GLN A 120 -0.61 -1.19 6.63
CA GLN A 120 0.70 -1.63 6.14
C GLN A 120 1.06 -3.06 6.56
N ALA A 121 0.71 -3.48 7.78
CA ALA A 121 1.05 -4.81 8.26
C ALA A 121 0.33 -5.90 7.45
N TYR A 122 -0.94 -5.68 7.10
CA TYR A 122 -1.71 -6.60 6.27
C TYR A 122 -1.28 -6.56 4.80
N LEU A 123 -0.88 -5.39 4.30
CA LEU A 123 -0.29 -5.28 2.96
C LEU A 123 1.04 -6.05 2.88
N ASP A 124 1.88 -5.96 3.90
CA ASP A 124 3.14 -6.72 3.98
C ASP A 124 2.88 -8.23 4.06
N GLU A 125 1.87 -8.66 4.82
CA GLU A 125 1.45 -10.07 4.87
C GLU A 125 0.98 -10.57 3.50
N TYR A 126 0.12 -9.79 2.82
CA TYR A 126 -0.37 -10.13 1.50
C TYR A 126 0.77 -10.27 0.49
N CYS A 127 1.67 -9.29 0.45
CA CYS A 127 2.83 -9.32 -0.44
C CYS A 127 3.74 -10.51 -0.10
N PHE A 128 3.99 -10.78 1.18
CA PHE A 128 4.79 -11.92 1.62
C PHE A 128 4.22 -13.25 1.10
N ARG A 129 2.92 -13.48 1.25
CA ARG A 129 2.26 -14.70 0.74
C ARG A 129 2.38 -14.80 -0.78
N LEU A 130 2.09 -13.71 -1.48
CA LEU A 130 2.12 -13.70 -2.94
C LEU A 130 3.53 -13.92 -3.49
N ASN A 131 4.55 -13.33 -2.85
CA ASN A 131 5.94 -13.49 -3.26
C ASN A 131 6.49 -14.89 -2.94
N LEU A 132 5.93 -15.61 -1.96
CA LEU A 132 6.26 -17.03 -1.77
C LEU A 132 5.63 -17.89 -2.88
N ASP A 133 4.40 -17.58 -3.27
CA ASP A 133 3.71 -18.25 -4.37
C ASP A 133 4.47 -18.06 -5.70
N PHE A 134 4.90 -16.84 -6.02
CA PHE A 134 5.76 -16.58 -7.20
C PHE A 134 7.04 -17.42 -7.19
N ARG A 135 7.65 -17.62 -6.02
CA ARG A 135 8.88 -18.42 -5.85
C ARG A 135 8.62 -19.92 -5.68
N GLN A 136 7.35 -20.36 -5.69
CA GLN A 136 6.95 -21.74 -5.43
C GLN A 136 7.47 -22.28 -4.08
N ILE A 137 7.53 -21.40 -3.06
CA ILE A 137 8.00 -21.74 -1.72
C ILE A 137 6.81 -22.06 -0.81
N PRO A 138 6.77 -23.24 -0.15
CA PRO A 138 5.73 -23.57 0.80
C PRO A 138 5.66 -22.60 1.98
N ILE A 139 4.48 -22.03 2.22
CA ILE A 139 4.28 -20.99 3.25
C ILE A 139 4.56 -21.48 4.67
N VAL A 140 4.22 -22.74 5.00
CA VAL A 140 4.31 -23.27 6.37
C VAL A 140 5.76 -23.31 6.85
N GLY A 141 6.68 -23.83 6.03
CA GLY A 141 8.10 -23.90 6.37
C GLY A 141 8.70 -22.52 6.59
N GLN A 142 8.35 -21.58 5.71
CA GLN A 142 8.80 -20.20 5.84
C GLN A 142 8.26 -19.54 7.11
N LEU A 143 6.95 -19.67 7.39
CA LEU A 143 6.35 -19.10 8.60
C LEU A 143 6.96 -19.67 9.87
N LEU A 144 7.19 -20.98 9.95
CA LEU A 144 7.84 -21.62 11.09
C LEU A 144 9.25 -21.06 11.31
N GLN A 145 10.04 -20.91 10.24
CA GLN A 145 11.35 -20.30 10.32
C GLN A 145 11.26 -18.86 10.86
N TRP A 146 10.33 -18.04 10.35
CA TRP A 146 10.14 -16.67 10.83
C TRP A 146 9.69 -16.62 12.29
N CYS A 147 8.78 -17.50 12.72
CA CYS A 147 8.35 -17.59 14.11
C CYS A 147 9.52 -17.97 15.04
N ALA A 148 10.45 -18.81 14.58
CA ALA A 148 11.61 -19.22 15.35
C ALA A 148 12.67 -18.11 15.50
N ILE A 149 12.85 -17.24 14.48
CA ILE A 149 13.89 -16.20 14.47
C ILE A 149 13.40 -14.81 14.83
N THR A 150 12.09 -14.56 14.79
CA THR A 150 11.52 -13.24 15.09
C THR A 150 11.37 -13.09 16.61
N PRO A 151 11.99 -12.07 17.23
CA PRO A 151 11.77 -11.79 18.65
C PRO A 151 10.28 -11.58 18.95
N THR A 152 9.84 -12.04 20.12
CA THR A 152 8.46 -11.82 20.58
C THR A 152 8.16 -10.32 20.60
N LEU A 153 7.11 -9.92 19.89
CA LEU A 153 6.59 -8.56 19.91
C LEU A 153 6.11 -8.22 21.32
N ILE A 154 6.61 -7.11 21.87
CA ILE A 154 6.13 -6.58 23.14
C ILE A 154 4.91 -5.68 22.92
N TYR A 155 4.05 -5.56 23.93
CA TYR A 155 2.80 -4.79 23.84
C TYR A 155 3.04 -3.33 23.43
N ASP A 156 4.12 -2.73 23.91
CA ASP A 156 4.50 -1.35 23.57
C ASP A 156 4.83 -1.19 22.08
N GLU A 157 5.51 -2.17 21.48
CA GLU A 157 5.78 -2.17 20.04
C GLU A 157 4.51 -2.34 19.20
N LEU A 158 3.54 -3.09 19.72
CA LEU A 158 2.25 -3.30 19.07
C LEU A 158 1.37 -2.05 19.12
N THR A 159 1.39 -1.34 20.25
CA THR A 159 0.54 -0.19 20.50
C THR A 159 1.17 1.15 20.14
N ARG A 160 2.48 1.19 19.90
CA ARG A 160 3.24 2.40 19.55
C ARG A 160 2.51 3.25 18.52
N ASP A 161 2.60 4.55 18.73
CA ASP A 161 2.05 5.48 17.76
C ASP A 161 2.79 5.33 16.43
N LYS A 162 2.02 5.33 15.35
CA LYS A 162 2.55 5.22 13.99
C LYS A 162 2.10 6.45 13.25
N PRO A 163 2.98 7.11 12.48
CA PRO A 163 2.58 8.22 11.64
C PRO A 163 1.54 7.70 10.65
N VAL A 164 0.29 8.09 10.86
CA VAL A 164 -0.83 7.79 9.97
C VAL A 164 -1.32 9.08 9.36
N LEU A 165 -1.90 8.95 8.18
CA LEU A 165 -2.58 10.07 7.54
C LEU A 165 -3.69 10.60 8.45
N ALA A 166 -3.64 11.91 8.72
CA ALA A 166 -4.68 12.58 9.49
C ALA A 166 -6.05 12.35 8.85
N VAL A 167 -7.08 12.24 9.68
CA VAL A 167 -8.46 12.11 9.25
C VAL A 167 -8.88 13.26 8.31
N PRO A 168 -9.70 13.01 7.29
CA PRO A 168 -9.93 13.97 6.22
C PRO A 168 -10.53 15.28 6.73
N TRP A 169 -11.41 15.22 7.72
CA TRP A 169 -12.08 16.42 8.24
C TRP A 169 -11.15 17.42 8.95
N HIS A 170 -9.92 17.05 9.32
CA HIS A 170 -8.94 18.03 9.82
C HIS A 170 -8.58 19.04 8.72
N ALA A 171 -8.48 18.58 7.48
CA ALA A 171 -8.17 19.43 6.34
C ALA A 171 -9.31 20.38 5.95
N TRP A 172 -10.52 20.12 6.46
CA TRP A 172 -11.75 20.89 6.25
C TRP A 172 -12.19 21.67 7.49
N GLY A 173 -11.40 21.65 8.56
CA GLY A 173 -11.67 22.30 9.84
C GLY A 173 -12.75 21.64 10.71
N SER A 174 -13.71 20.89 10.14
CA SER A 174 -14.66 20.09 10.91
C SER A 174 -15.27 18.93 10.12
N LYS A 175 -15.75 17.91 10.85
CA LYS A 175 -16.46 16.75 10.26
C LYS A 175 -17.76 17.17 9.57
N ALA A 176 -18.44 18.20 10.09
CA ALA A 176 -19.67 18.74 9.50
C ALA A 176 -19.39 19.41 8.15
N LYS A 177 -18.34 20.23 8.05
CA LYS A 177 -17.93 20.87 6.79
C LYS A 177 -17.52 19.83 5.75
N TRP A 178 -16.72 18.83 6.17
CA TRP A 178 -16.31 17.72 5.31
C TRP A 178 -17.51 16.93 4.76
N LYS A 179 -18.45 16.52 5.63
CA LYS A 179 -19.67 15.82 5.20
C LYS A 179 -20.56 16.69 4.31
N GLY A 180 -20.71 17.97 4.65
CA GLY A 180 -21.49 18.95 3.88
C GLY A 180 -21.01 19.04 2.43
N ASN A 181 -19.69 19.05 2.21
CA ASN A 181 -19.11 19.04 0.87
C ASN A 181 -19.50 17.79 0.05
N TYR A 182 -19.48 16.60 0.66
CA TYR A 182 -19.92 15.38 -0.03
C TYR A 182 -21.42 15.35 -0.29
N LEU A 183 -22.24 15.81 0.66
CA LEU A 183 -23.68 15.90 0.48
C LEU A 183 -24.07 16.90 -0.61
N SER A 184 -23.37 18.03 -0.74
CA SER A 184 -23.60 18.98 -1.83
C SER A 184 -23.22 18.40 -3.19
N LEU A 185 -22.20 17.54 -3.26
CA LEU A 185 -21.80 16.86 -4.50
C LEU A 185 -22.82 15.79 -4.93
N TRP A 186 -23.55 15.18 -3.99
CA TRP A 186 -24.57 14.17 -4.29
C TRP A 186 -25.92 14.78 -4.71
N ASN A 187 -26.23 16.00 -4.25
CA ASN A 187 -27.46 16.71 -4.61
C ASN A 187 -27.34 17.55 -5.89
N ALA A 188 -26.17 17.58 -6.53
CA ALA A 188 -25.88 18.35 -7.74
C ALA A 188 -25.91 17.50 -9.03
N GLY A 189 -26.42 16.26 -8.96
CA GLY A 189 -26.54 15.31 -10.07
C GLY A 189 -27.98 15.00 -10.43
#